data_AF-A0A7C7E682-F1
#
_entry.id   AF-A0A7C7E682-F1
#
_cell.length_a   1.000
_cell.length_b   1.000
_cell.length_c   1.000
_cell.angle_alpha   90.00
_cell.angle_beta   90.00
_cell.angle_gamma   90.00
#
_symmetry.space_group_name_H-M   'P 1'
#
loop_
_entity.id
_entity.type
_entity.pdbx_description
1 polymer ?
#
loop_
_entity_poly.entity_id
_entity_poly.type
_entity_poly.pdbx_seq_one_letter_code
_entity_poly.pdbx_strand_id
1 'polypeptide(L)'
;KGSRDDTGVGGLFGGSPDVRDDREDDEDWDDDSWFGGGSYTQGSVPRGYPADKYPIYEDGKILFGYEDKNEFGASVYSIGILYENGDIDTINAYYRDYLKHADYYTEDKQDYNGLMYYHTGRLKGYNFFFTVAEDPANDGIAVFIDLEEIPSASSVLKEYQEYAKELPARYPSAQFPIIDGGIVAGAREGTIEGKYSCLVSVYTDKSLKEILEFYESVIGSIKNKYKYIDEEYFTLSGETDNYLFSIRGYTDILEDAEVVRYDIDVAIK
;
A
#
# COMPACT_ATOMS: atom_id res chain seq x y z
N LYS A 1 -6.10 40.99 -54.12
CA LYS A 1 -6.39 42.45 -54.22
C LYS A 1 -6.73 42.89 -52.79
N GLY A 2 -5.82 43.37 -51.95
CA GLY A 2 -4.84 44.42 -52.18
C GLY A 2 -5.47 45.77 -51.85
N SER A 3 -5.33 46.23 -50.60
CA SER A 3 -5.25 47.65 -50.23
C SER A 3 -4.75 47.78 -48.80
N ARG A 4 -3.84 48.71 -48.61
CA ARG A 4 -3.01 49.02 -47.45
C ARG A 4 -3.48 50.35 -46.83
N ASP A 5 -3.10 50.54 -45.56
CA ASP A 5 -2.77 51.79 -44.82
C ASP A 5 -3.90 52.85 -44.65
N ASP A 6 -4.00 53.71 -43.63
CA ASP A 6 -2.99 54.27 -42.71
C ASP A 6 -3.67 55.09 -41.56
N THR A 7 -2.85 55.57 -40.61
CA THR A 7 -3.03 56.63 -39.58
C THR A 7 -3.56 56.21 -38.19
N GLY A 8 -2.93 56.52 -37.04
CA GLY A 8 -1.69 57.25 -36.68
C GLY A 8 -1.39 56.98 -35.18
N VAL A 9 -0.16 56.72 -34.74
CA VAL A 9 0.97 57.61 -34.35
C VAL A 9 0.67 58.64 -33.24
N GLY A 10 1.37 58.45 -32.11
CA GLY A 10 1.66 59.41 -31.03
C GLY A 10 1.65 58.72 -29.65
N GLY A 11 2.75 58.24 -29.06
CA GLY A 11 4.16 58.62 -29.13
C GLY A 11 4.52 59.44 -27.89
N LEU A 12 5.31 58.89 -26.98
CA LEU A 12 6.31 59.63 -26.17
C LEU A 12 7.34 58.65 -25.59
N PHE A 13 8.59 58.91 -25.98
CA PHE A 13 9.82 58.18 -25.74
C PHE A 13 10.56 58.64 -24.47
N GLY A 14 11.44 57.77 -23.98
CA GLY A 14 12.69 58.06 -23.27
C GLY A 14 13.11 56.80 -22.49
N GLY A 15 14.03 55.92 -22.92
CA GLY A 15 15.43 56.11 -23.39
C GLY A 15 16.34 56.15 -22.15
N SER A 16 17.28 55.24 -21.84
CA SER A 16 18.20 54.42 -22.66
C SER A 16 18.73 53.20 -21.84
N PRO A 17 19.90 52.57 -22.12
CA PRO A 17 20.07 51.33 -22.89
C PRO A 17 20.78 50.19 -22.10
N ASP A 18 20.88 49.01 -22.75
CA ASP A 18 21.91 47.97 -22.55
C ASP A 18 22.21 47.47 -21.12
N VAL A 19 21.67 46.30 -20.75
CA VAL A 19 22.43 45.03 -20.70
C VAL A 19 21.38 43.91 -20.83
N ARG A 20 21.29 43.28 -22.01
CA ARG A 20 20.76 41.92 -22.07
C ARG A 20 21.86 41.04 -21.52
N ASP A 21 21.67 40.54 -20.30
CA ASP A 21 22.46 39.44 -19.77
C ASP A 21 21.94 38.21 -20.53
N ASP A 22 22.52 37.99 -21.71
CA ASP A 22 22.38 36.76 -22.48
C ASP A 22 23.12 35.67 -21.69
N ARG A 23 22.50 35.22 -20.59
CA ARG A 23 22.75 33.87 -20.08
C ARG A 23 21.78 32.96 -20.82
N GLU A 24 22.27 32.48 -21.95
CA GLU A 24 21.91 31.15 -22.40
C GLU A 24 22.32 30.22 -21.24
N ASP A 25 21.38 29.94 -20.35
CA ASP A 25 21.45 28.77 -19.49
C ASP A 25 21.28 27.57 -20.44
N ASP A 26 22.37 27.23 -21.12
CA ASP A 26 22.60 25.91 -21.70
C ASP A 26 22.73 24.94 -20.52
N GLU A 27 21.60 24.66 -19.84
CA GLU A 27 21.47 23.44 -19.07
C GLU A 27 21.36 22.31 -20.08
N ASP A 28 22.52 21.81 -20.52
CA ASP A 28 22.64 20.50 -21.14
C ASP A 28 22.13 19.47 -20.13
N TRP A 29 20.83 19.15 -20.18
CA TRP A 29 20.22 18.01 -19.48
C TRP A 29 20.63 16.67 -20.15
N ASP A 30 21.85 16.59 -20.68
CA ASP A 30 22.49 15.36 -21.19
C ASP A 30 23.11 14.60 -20.02
N ASP A 31 22.31 14.35 -18.99
CA ASP A 31 22.73 13.53 -17.87
C ASP A 31 21.95 12.21 -17.90
N ASP A 32 22.46 11.28 -18.71
CA ASP A 32 21.93 9.92 -18.86
C ASP A 32 22.09 9.08 -17.56
N SER A 33 22.40 9.70 -16.43
CA SER A 33 22.54 9.02 -15.15
C SER A 33 21.20 8.77 -14.46
N TRP A 34 20.98 7.52 -14.06
CA TRP A 34 19.72 7.10 -13.41
C TRP A 34 19.40 7.84 -12.11
N PHE A 35 20.41 8.37 -11.42
CA PHE A 35 20.24 9.06 -10.14
C PHE A 35 20.56 10.58 -10.20
N GLY A 36 20.69 11.14 -11.41
CA GLY A 36 21.11 12.53 -11.64
C GLY A 36 22.62 12.68 -11.44
N GLY A 37 23.34 13.19 -12.43
CA GLY A 37 24.79 13.20 -12.41
C GLY A 37 25.41 14.32 -11.60
N GLY A 38 26.65 14.04 -11.27
CA GLY A 38 27.41 14.67 -10.21
C GLY A 38 28.22 13.62 -9.46
N SER A 39 29.32 14.03 -8.83
CA SER A 39 30.10 13.13 -7.99
C SER A 39 29.25 12.69 -6.79
N TYR A 40 28.73 11.46 -6.81
CA TYR A 40 27.95 10.92 -5.70
C TYR A 40 28.78 10.90 -4.41
N THR A 41 28.40 11.72 -3.41
CA THR A 41 28.82 11.50 -2.03
C THR A 41 28.23 10.19 -1.56
N GLN A 42 29.10 9.26 -1.11
CA GLN A 42 28.67 7.94 -0.64
C GLN A 42 27.62 8.07 0.47
N GLY A 43 26.43 7.54 0.21
CA GLY A 43 25.34 7.43 1.16
C GLY A 43 25.52 6.24 2.10
N SER A 44 24.52 6.00 2.93
CA SER A 44 24.47 4.85 3.83
C SER A 44 23.10 4.19 3.78
N VAL A 45 23.08 2.88 3.99
CA VAL A 45 21.84 2.14 4.24
C VAL A 45 21.13 2.75 5.47
N PRO A 46 19.81 3.02 5.42
CA PRO A 46 19.10 3.59 6.55
C PRO A 46 19.08 2.61 7.73
N ARG A 47 19.14 3.12 8.96
CA ARG A 47 19.37 2.32 10.18
C ARG A 47 18.32 1.22 10.41
N GLY A 48 17.09 1.40 9.93
CA GLY A 48 15.99 0.44 10.05
C GLY A 48 15.90 -0.59 8.92
N TYR A 49 16.71 -0.45 7.86
CA TYR A 49 16.60 -1.31 6.68
C TYR A 49 16.73 -2.81 7.04
N PRO A 50 15.80 -3.65 6.58
CA PRO A 50 15.76 -5.06 6.95
C PRO A 50 16.77 -5.90 6.13
N ALA A 51 18.07 -5.66 6.32
CA ALA A 51 19.15 -6.28 5.53
C ALA A 51 19.20 -7.82 5.62
N ASP A 52 18.70 -8.40 6.71
CA ASP A 52 18.55 -9.86 6.87
C ASP A 52 17.42 -10.45 6.02
N LYS A 53 16.43 -9.62 5.67
CA LYS A 53 15.28 -9.97 4.83
C LYS A 53 15.40 -9.48 3.40
N TYR A 54 16.24 -8.50 3.13
CA TYR A 54 16.47 -7.96 1.80
C TYR A 54 17.96 -7.64 1.68
N PRO A 55 18.79 -8.63 1.31
CA PRO A 55 20.22 -8.42 1.19
C PRO A 55 20.53 -7.58 -0.06
N ILE A 56 21.54 -6.72 0.07
CA ILE A 56 22.10 -5.95 -1.04
C ILE A 56 23.24 -6.77 -1.66
N TYR A 57 23.29 -6.82 -2.99
CA TYR A 57 24.36 -7.49 -3.72
C TYR A 57 25.73 -6.88 -3.36
N GLU A 58 26.76 -7.72 -3.34
CA GLU A 58 28.10 -7.32 -2.89
C GLU A 58 28.74 -6.24 -3.76
N ASP A 59 29.70 -5.51 -3.19
CA ASP A 59 30.46 -4.43 -3.85
C ASP A 59 29.64 -3.24 -4.38
N GLY A 60 28.34 -3.15 -4.04
CA GLY A 60 27.50 -2.01 -4.35
C GLY A 60 27.86 -0.75 -3.56
N LYS A 61 28.03 0.37 -4.26
CA LYS A 61 28.20 1.69 -3.66
C LYS A 61 26.85 2.33 -3.41
N ILE A 62 26.48 2.48 -2.13
CA ILE A 62 25.25 3.19 -1.76
C ILE A 62 25.41 4.67 -2.11
N LEU A 63 24.51 5.19 -2.94
CA LEU A 63 24.47 6.60 -3.33
C LEU A 63 23.58 7.39 -2.37
N PHE A 64 22.42 6.82 -2.04
CA PHE A 64 21.53 7.34 -1.02
C PHE A 64 20.74 6.21 -0.37
N GLY A 65 20.22 6.50 0.83
CA GLY A 65 19.34 5.61 1.55
C GLY A 65 18.56 6.42 2.57
N TYR A 66 17.23 6.28 2.58
CA TYR A 66 16.39 6.94 3.56
C TYR A 66 15.22 6.05 3.99
N GLU A 67 14.64 6.42 5.13
CA GLU A 67 13.42 5.83 5.67
C GLU A 67 12.37 6.92 5.75
N ASP A 68 11.19 6.66 5.22
CA ASP A 68 9.98 7.45 5.43
C ASP A 68 8.91 6.57 6.11
N LYS A 69 7.76 7.16 6.43
CA LYS A 69 6.56 6.46 6.89
C LYS A 69 5.41 6.67 5.90
N ASN A 70 4.73 5.59 5.53
CA ASN A 70 3.47 5.72 4.80
C ASN A 70 2.36 6.28 5.71
N GLU A 71 1.19 6.52 5.14
CA GLU A 71 0.01 7.04 5.85
C GLU A 71 -0.46 6.20 7.03
N PHE A 72 -0.15 4.89 7.04
CA PHE A 72 -0.46 3.97 8.13
C PHE A 72 0.66 3.87 9.17
N GLY A 73 1.74 4.66 9.03
CA GLY A 73 2.90 4.66 9.91
C GLY A 73 3.87 3.49 9.69
N ALA A 74 3.70 2.71 8.62
CA ALA A 74 4.61 1.64 8.24
C ALA A 74 5.86 2.20 7.55
N SER A 75 6.99 1.52 7.72
CA SER A 75 8.28 2.01 7.22
C SER A 75 8.40 1.85 5.71
N VAL A 76 8.83 2.88 5.02
CA VAL A 76 9.20 2.84 3.59
C VAL A 76 10.70 3.10 3.49
N TYR A 77 11.45 2.16 2.92
CA TYR A 77 12.89 2.28 2.74
C TYR A 77 13.24 2.38 1.26
N SER A 78 13.91 3.46 0.89
CA SER A 78 14.38 3.64 -0.48
C SER A 78 15.90 3.74 -0.52
N ILE A 79 16.55 2.96 -1.39
CA ILE A 79 18.01 2.90 -1.53
C ILE A 79 18.39 2.97 -3.01
N GLY A 80 19.32 3.86 -3.34
CA GLY A 80 20.00 3.92 -4.63
C GLY A 80 21.41 3.35 -4.52
N ILE A 81 21.76 2.44 -5.42
CA ILE A 81 23.02 1.69 -5.40
C ILE A 81 23.64 1.73 -6.81
N LEU A 82 24.94 1.97 -6.89
CA LEU A 82 25.71 1.87 -8.12
C LEU A 82 26.73 0.73 -8.03
N TYR A 83 26.82 -0.07 -9.08
CA TYR A 83 27.86 -1.08 -9.28
C TYR A 83 28.74 -0.67 -10.46
N GLU A 84 29.88 -0.04 -10.17
CA GLU A 84 30.80 0.57 -11.15
C GLU A 84 31.51 -0.44 -12.08
N ASN A 85 31.39 -1.75 -11.84
CA ASN A 85 31.95 -2.81 -12.70
C ASN A 85 31.01 -4.04 -12.80
N GLY A 86 29.70 -3.80 -12.67
CA GLY A 86 28.69 -4.85 -12.62
C GLY A 86 28.29 -5.36 -14.01
N ASP A 87 27.84 -6.62 -14.07
CA ASP A 87 27.12 -7.17 -15.23
C ASP A 87 25.63 -7.18 -14.91
N ILE A 88 24.82 -6.56 -15.78
CA ILE A 88 23.37 -6.40 -15.52
C ILE A 88 22.67 -7.75 -15.35
N ASP A 89 23.01 -8.75 -16.17
CA ASP A 89 22.38 -10.06 -16.10
C ASP A 89 22.74 -10.79 -14.80
N THR A 90 23.97 -10.61 -14.30
CA THR A 90 24.42 -11.14 -13.01
C THR A 90 23.70 -10.50 -11.84
N ILE A 91 23.63 -9.17 -11.79
CA ILE A 91 22.96 -8.42 -10.71
C ILE A 91 21.45 -8.68 -10.74
N ASN A 92 20.83 -8.65 -11.92
CA ASN A 92 19.43 -9.01 -12.11
C ASN A 92 19.17 -10.46 -11.67
N ALA A 93 20.03 -11.41 -12.03
CA ALA A 93 19.89 -12.80 -11.63
C ALA A 93 19.92 -12.97 -10.10
N TYR A 94 20.78 -12.23 -9.40
CA TYR A 94 20.83 -12.23 -7.95
C TYR A 94 19.48 -11.83 -7.33
N TYR A 95 18.93 -10.67 -7.72
CA TYR A 95 17.65 -10.20 -7.19
C TYR A 95 16.49 -11.09 -7.62
N ARG A 96 16.43 -11.52 -8.88
CA ARG A 96 15.42 -12.48 -9.37
C ARG A 96 15.44 -13.78 -8.56
N ASP A 97 16.60 -14.38 -8.37
CA ASP A 97 16.71 -15.65 -7.66
C ASP A 97 16.36 -15.53 -6.18
N TYR A 98 16.62 -14.36 -5.58
CA TYR A 98 16.20 -14.05 -4.23
C TYR A 98 14.67 -13.86 -4.12
N LEU A 99 14.08 -13.09 -5.03
CA LEU A 99 12.71 -12.61 -4.96
C LEU A 99 11.66 -13.58 -5.54
N LYS A 100 12.06 -14.55 -6.37
CA LYS A 100 11.13 -15.51 -7.02
C LYS A 100 10.29 -16.39 -6.08
N HIS A 101 10.59 -16.37 -4.79
CA HIS A 101 9.86 -17.10 -3.74
C HIS A 101 8.87 -16.22 -2.96
N ALA A 102 8.66 -14.97 -3.40
CA ALA A 102 7.65 -14.08 -2.88
C ALA A 102 6.23 -14.66 -3.04
N ASP A 103 5.31 -14.25 -2.17
CA ASP A 103 3.90 -14.66 -2.21
C ASP A 103 3.25 -14.25 -3.54
N TYR A 104 3.70 -13.11 -4.06
CA TYR A 104 3.46 -12.61 -5.41
C TYR A 104 4.76 -12.04 -5.97
N TYR A 105 5.06 -12.34 -7.23
CA TYR A 105 6.26 -11.88 -7.93
C TYR A 105 5.95 -11.61 -9.40
N THR A 106 6.37 -10.46 -9.89
CA THR A 106 6.48 -10.16 -11.32
C THR A 106 7.86 -9.63 -11.66
N GLU A 107 8.24 -9.88 -12.90
CA GLU A 107 9.43 -9.32 -13.52
C GLU A 107 9.04 -8.77 -14.88
N ASP A 108 9.29 -7.48 -15.08
CA ASP A 108 9.14 -6.84 -16.38
C ASP A 108 10.51 -6.38 -16.89
N LYS A 109 10.75 -6.61 -18.18
CA LYS A 109 11.95 -6.17 -18.88
C LYS A 109 11.58 -5.03 -19.84
N GLN A 110 12.27 -3.91 -19.72
CA GLN A 110 12.18 -2.81 -20.66
C GLN A 110 13.53 -2.54 -21.30
N ASP A 111 13.47 -2.12 -22.55
CA ASP A 111 14.64 -1.79 -23.38
C ASP A 111 14.31 -0.47 -24.11
N TYR A 112 14.28 0.61 -23.35
CA TYR A 112 14.05 1.97 -23.83
C TYR A 112 15.04 2.88 -23.10
N ASN A 113 16.06 3.35 -23.83
CA ASN A 113 17.22 4.09 -23.31
C ASN A 113 18.14 3.28 -22.37
N GLY A 114 18.24 1.96 -22.57
CA GLY A 114 19.08 1.05 -21.79
C GLY A 114 18.29 -0.15 -21.28
N LEU A 115 19.00 -1.23 -20.97
CA LEU A 115 18.35 -2.44 -20.46
C LEU A 115 17.93 -2.24 -19.01
N MET A 116 16.67 -2.55 -18.71
CA MET A 116 16.09 -2.40 -17.37
C MET A 116 15.19 -3.56 -16.99
N TYR A 117 15.30 -3.99 -15.74
CA TYR A 117 14.46 -4.99 -15.10
C TYR A 117 13.73 -4.37 -13.92
N TYR A 118 12.43 -4.64 -13.82
CA TYR A 118 11.58 -4.27 -12.70
C TYR A 118 11.13 -5.53 -11.99
N HIS A 119 11.42 -5.65 -10.70
CA HIS A 119 10.90 -6.72 -9.86
C HIS A 119 9.90 -6.14 -8.88
N THR A 120 8.67 -6.66 -8.89
CA THR A 120 7.65 -6.24 -7.93
C THR A 120 7.06 -7.45 -7.24
N GLY A 121 6.71 -7.30 -5.97
CA GLY A 121 6.15 -8.41 -5.23
C GLY A 121 6.03 -8.17 -3.74
N ARG A 122 5.73 -9.26 -3.03
CA ARG A 122 5.53 -9.25 -1.57
C ARG A 122 6.31 -10.38 -0.92
N LEU A 123 7.22 -10.06 -0.02
CA LEU A 123 8.05 -11.04 0.67
C LEU A 123 8.40 -10.59 2.10
N LYS A 124 8.35 -11.53 3.06
CA LYS A 124 8.81 -11.33 4.45
C LYS A 124 8.25 -10.09 5.17
N GLY A 125 7.00 -9.72 4.88
CA GLY A 125 6.32 -8.59 5.52
C GLY A 125 6.50 -7.24 4.81
N TYR A 126 6.98 -7.24 3.57
CA TYR A 126 7.18 -6.02 2.78
C TYR A 126 6.63 -6.21 1.38
N ASN A 127 6.01 -5.16 0.84
CA ASN A 127 5.93 -4.94 -0.60
C ASN A 127 7.30 -4.45 -1.07
N PHE A 128 7.77 -4.97 -2.19
CA PHE A 128 9.03 -4.55 -2.79
C PHE A 128 8.86 -4.10 -4.22
N PHE A 129 9.67 -3.11 -4.57
CA PHE A 129 9.92 -2.67 -5.93
C PHE A 129 11.42 -2.51 -6.11
N PHE A 130 12.01 -3.34 -6.98
CA PHE A 130 13.41 -3.24 -7.35
C PHE A 130 13.51 -2.85 -8.82
N THR A 131 14.39 -1.90 -9.13
CA THR A 131 14.83 -1.62 -10.49
C THR A 131 16.29 -1.99 -10.62
N VAL A 132 16.64 -2.73 -11.66
CA VAL A 132 18.02 -3.00 -12.06
C VAL A 132 18.19 -2.47 -13.48
N ALA A 133 19.02 -1.44 -13.65
CA ALA A 133 19.20 -0.73 -14.92
C ALA A 133 20.67 -0.56 -15.26
N GLU A 134 21.00 -0.48 -16.55
CA GLU A 134 22.28 0.08 -16.98
C GLU A 134 22.33 1.57 -16.61
N ASP A 135 23.50 2.06 -16.17
CA ASP A 135 23.78 3.48 -15.93
C ASP A 135 24.94 3.91 -16.86
N PRO A 136 24.63 4.29 -18.11
CA PRO A 136 25.64 4.62 -19.12
C PRO A 136 26.55 5.77 -18.70
N ALA A 137 26.04 6.72 -17.92
CA ALA A 137 26.80 7.87 -17.44
C ALA A 137 27.94 7.49 -16.48
N ASN A 138 27.78 6.39 -15.75
CA ASN A 138 28.77 5.90 -14.79
C ASN A 138 29.44 4.57 -15.18
N ASP A 139 29.21 4.09 -16.42
CA ASP A 139 29.70 2.80 -16.93
C ASP A 139 29.43 1.65 -15.95
N GLY A 140 28.21 1.59 -15.41
CA GLY A 140 27.86 0.68 -14.32
C GLY A 140 26.41 0.25 -14.32
N ILE A 141 26.00 -0.46 -13.26
CA ILE A 141 24.61 -0.89 -13.05
C ILE A 141 24.01 -0.09 -11.89
N ALA A 142 22.88 0.55 -12.15
CA ALA A 142 22.07 1.21 -11.15
C ALA A 142 21.04 0.22 -10.58
N VAL A 143 20.96 0.15 -9.26
CA VAL A 143 19.88 -0.56 -8.56
C VAL A 143 19.14 0.40 -7.65
N PHE A 144 17.83 0.49 -7.85
CA PHE A 144 16.92 1.15 -6.94
C PHE A 144 16.12 0.11 -6.19
N ILE A 145 16.04 0.25 -4.86
CA ILE A 145 15.27 -0.61 -3.98
C ILE A 145 14.26 0.28 -3.27
N ASP A 146 12.99 -0.07 -3.36
CA ASP A 146 11.92 0.47 -2.53
C ASP A 146 11.23 -0.67 -1.78
N LEU A 147 11.22 -0.58 -0.45
CA LEU A 147 10.60 -1.56 0.43
C LEU A 147 9.57 -0.87 1.32
N GLU A 148 8.32 -1.23 1.15
CA GLU A 148 7.23 -0.78 2.00
C GLU A 148 6.83 -1.89 2.97
N GLU A 149 7.00 -1.64 4.27
CA GLU A 149 6.52 -2.52 5.32
C GLU A 149 5.01 -2.63 5.26
N ILE A 150 4.49 -3.86 5.31
CA ILE A 150 3.04 -4.08 5.34
C ILE A 150 2.50 -3.51 6.65
N PRO A 151 1.52 -2.60 6.60
CA PRO A 151 0.99 -1.99 7.81
C PRO A 151 0.29 -3.01 8.70
N SER A 152 0.20 -2.70 9.99
CA SER A 152 -0.55 -3.54 10.91
C SER A 152 -2.06 -3.39 10.69
N ALA A 153 -2.83 -4.45 10.92
CA ALA A 153 -4.30 -4.38 10.92
C ALA A 153 -4.82 -3.21 11.77
N SER A 154 -4.26 -3.02 12.96
CA SER A 154 -4.67 -1.95 13.88
C SER A 154 -4.41 -0.54 13.35
N SER A 155 -3.29 -0.33 12.63
CA SER A 155 -2.94 0.99 12.09
C SER A 155 -3.79 1.32 10.87
N VAL A 156 -4.03 0.34 9.99
CA VAL A 156 -4.97 0.50 8.88
C VAL A 156 -6.36 0.81 9.42
N LEU A 157 -6.90 -0.02 10.31
CA LEU A 157 -8.25 0.17 10.84
C LEU A 157 -8.43 1.51 11.56
N LYS A 158 -7.41 2.04 12.22
CA LYS A 158 -7.47 3.36 12.85
C LYS A 158 -7.80 4.46 11.85
N GLU A 159 -7.24 4.43 10.64
CA GLU A 159 -7.58 5.38 9.57
C GLU A 159 -9.01 5.15 9.06
N TYR A 160 -9.50 3.91 9.06
CA TYR A 160 -10.89 3.61 8.67
C TYR A 160 -11.95 3.99 9.72
N GLN A 161 -11.54 4.32 10.94
CA GLN A 161 -12.44 4.63 12.05
C GLN A 161 -13.35 5.83 11.74
N GLU A 162 -12.88 6.80 10.96
CA GLU A 162 -13.69 7.96 10.56
C GLU A 162 -14.84 7.59 9.60
N TYR A 163 -14.73 6.47 8.89
CA TYR A 163 -15.76 5.98 7.95
C TYR A 163 -16.76 5.01 8.58
N ALA A 164 -16.62 4.73 9.88
CA ALA A 164 -17.48 3.82 10.62
C ALA A 164 -18.96 4.20 10.46
N LYS A 165 -19.79 3.22 10.15
CA LYS A 165 -21.25 3.39 10.04
C LYS A 165 -21.90 3.26 11.40
N GLU A 166 -22.97 4.02 11.61
CA GLU A 166 -23.83 3.82 12.76
C GLU A 166 -24.60 2.50 12.64
N LEU A 167 -24.82 1.85 13.78
CA LEU A 167 -25.70 0.71 13.85
C LEU A 167 -27.17 1.15 13.64
N PRO A 168 -28.01 0.35 12.99
CA PRO A 168 -29.43 0.63 12.89
C PRO A 168 -30.04 0.78 14.27
N ALA A 169 -30.98 1.71 14.43
CA ALA A 169 -31.55 2.05 15.74
C ALA A 169 -32.20 0.85 16.47
N ARG A 170 -32.63 -0.17 15.72
CA ARG A 170 -33.26 -1.40 16.23
C ARG A 170 -32.31 -2.59 16.31
N TYR A 171 -31.01 -2.39 16.04
CA TYR A 171 -30.02 -3.44 16.17
C TYR A 171 -29.91 -3.92 17.62
N PRO A 172 -29.92 -5.24 17.88
CA PRO A 172 -29.89 -5.79 19.24
C PRO A 172 -28.49 -5.79 19.85
N SER A 173 -27.89 -4.61 20.07
CA SER A 173 -26.51 -4.45 20.55
C SER A 173 -26.20 -5.12 21.90
N ALA A 174 -27.22 -5.39 22.72
CA ALA A 174 -27.02 -6.07 24.01
C ALA A 174 -26.79 -7.59 23.83
N GLN A 175 -27.40 -8.20 22.82
CA GLN A 175 -27.27 -9.63 22.51
C GLN A 175 -26.15 -9.89 21.50
N PHE A 176 -25.94 -8.95 20.58
CA PHE A 176 -24.93 -9.01 19.54
C PHE A 176 -24.09 -7.73 19.57
N PRO A 177 -23.31 -7.49 20.63
CA PRO A 177 -22.40 -6.35 20.68
C PRO A 177 -21.31 -6.48 19.60
N ILE A 178 -20.83 -5.34 19.12
CA ILE A 178 -19.61 -5.30 18.29
C ILE A 178 -18.42 -5.54 19.21
N ILE A 179 -17.48 -6.38 18.79
CA ILE A 179 -16.27 -6.69 19.56
C ILE A 179 -15.41 -5.42 19.71
N ASP A 180 -14.70 -5.29 20.83
CA ASP A 180 -13.80 -4.15 21.06
C ASP A 180 -12.75 -4.04 19.95
N GLY A 181 -12.58 -2.83 19.41
CA GLY A 181 -11.74 -2.58 18.25
C GLY A 181 -12.39 -2.92 16.90
N GLY A 182 -13.67 -3.33 16.89
CA GLY A 182 -14.44 -3.55 15.68
C GLY A 182 -15.00 -2.26 15.06
N ILE A 183 -14.84 -2.12 13.75
CA ILE A 183 -15.32 -0.98 12.96
C ILE A 183 -16.47 -1.45 12.08
N VAL A 184 -17.65 -0.85 12.25
CA VAL A 184 -18.82 -1.16 11.43
C VAL A 184 -18.63 -0.58 10.03
N ALA A 185 -18.29 -1.43 9.07
CA ALA A 185 -18.09 -1.05 7.66
C ALA A 185 -19.41 -0.86 6.91
N GLY A 186 -20.44 -1.59 7.33
CA GLY A 186 -21.75 -1.52 6.72
C GLY A 186 -22.81 -2.03 7.68
N ALA A 187 -23.98 -1.40 7.65
CA ALA A 187 -25.12 -1.91 8.37
C ALA A 187 -26.39 -1.63 7.57
N ARG A 188 -27.25 -2.64 7.47
CA ARG A 188 -28.53 -2.53 6.79
C ARG A 188 -29.61 -3.24 7.57
N GLU A 189 -30.79 -2.66 7.57
CA GLU A 189 -31.99 -3.29 8.11
C GLU A 189 -33.03 -3.52 7.02
N GLY A 190 -33.88 -4.50 7.26
CA GLY A 190 -34.92 -4.89 6.33
C GLY A 190 -35.98 -5.73 7.00
N THR A 191 -36.90 -6.20 6.18
CA THR A 191 -37.98 -7.08 6.63
C THR A 191 -37.94 -8.36 5.81
N ILE A 192 -37.82 -9.50 6.48
CA ILE A 192 -37.90 -10.84 5.88
C ILE A 192 -39.16 -11.50 6.43
N GLU A 193 -40.09 -11.87 5.55
CA GLU A 193 -41.37 -12.51 5.93
C GLU A 193 -42.16 -11.72 6.99
N GLY A 194 -42.12 -10.39 6.92
CA GLY A 194 -42.80 -9.50 7.87
C GLY A 194 -42.06 -9.31 9.20
N LYS A 195 -40.87 -9.91 9.37
CA LYS A 195 -40.05 -9.80 10.58
C LYS A 195 -38.83 -8.92 10.35
N TYR A 196 -38.46 -8.17 11.38
CA TYR A 196 -37.26 -7.32 11.33
C TYR A 196 -36.01 -8.18 11.18
N SER A 197 -35.12 -7.73 10.30
CA SER A 197 -33.82 -8.34 10.04
C SER A 197 -32.75 -7.25 9.91
N CYS A 198 -31.54 -7.55 10.34
CA CYS A 198 -30.40 -6.66 10.21
C CYS A 198 -29.15 -7.47 9.84
N LEU A 199 -28.35 -6.90 8.93
CA LEU A 199 -27.00 -7.36 8.63
C LEU A 199 -26.02 -6.26 8.98
N VAL A 200 -25.02 -6.59 9.78
CA VAL A 200 -23.91 -5.70 10.16
C VAL A 200 -22.60 -6.34 9.71
N SER A 201 -21.82 -5.61 8.93
CA SER A 201 -20.46 -5.98 8.50
C SER A 201 -19.44 -5.20 9.31
N VAL A 202 -18.46 -5.89 9.88
CA VAL A 202 -17.47 -5.33 10.79
C VAL A 202 -16.07 -5.75 10.36
N TYR A 203 -15.11 -4.82 10.38
CA TYR A 203 -13.68 -5.13 10.32
C TYR A 203 -13.05 -5.04 11.70
N THR A 204 -12.06 -5.88 11.98
CA THR A 204 -11.36 -5.89 13.27
C THR A 204 -9.94 -6.46 13.14
N ASP A 205 -9.09 -6.14 14.12
CA ASP A 205 -7.74 -6.69 14.27
C ASP A 205 -7.73 -8.03 15.04
N LYS A 206 -8.89 -8.50 15.49
CA LYS A 206 -9.06 -9.78 16.19
C LYS A 206 -9.00 -10.94 15.22
N SER A 207 -8.41 -12.05 15.66
CA SER A 207 -8.43 -13.31 14.92
C SER A 207 -9.84 -13.91 14.83
N LEU A 208 -10.06 -14.76 13.82
CA LEU A 208 -11.29 -15.54 13.67
C LEU A 208 -11.69 -16.29 14.95
N LYS A 209 -10.69 -16.83 15.66
CA LYS A 209 -10.87 -17.56 16.91
C LYS A 209 -11.33 -16.65 18.05
N GLU A 210 -10.70 -15.48 18.22
CA GLU A 210 -11.10 -14.51 19.25
C GLU A 210 -12.54 -14.03 19.05
N ILE A 211 -12.94 -13.78 17.80
CA ILE A 211 -14.31 -13.35 17.48
C ILE A 211 -15.31 -14.47 17.79
N LEU A 212 -14.99 -15.70 17.41
CA LEU A 212 -15.84 -16.86 17.66
C LEU A 212 -16.02 -17.11 19.17
N GLU A 213 -14.93 -17.09 19.93
CA GLU A 213 -14.94 -17.25 21.39
C GLU A 213 -15.72 -16.12 22.08
N PHE A 214 -15.58 -14.88 21.60
CA PHE A 214 -16.34 -13.73 22.08
C PHE A 214 -17.85 -13.94 21.94
N TYR A 215 -18.33 -14.28 20.73
CA TYR A 215 -19.78 -14.46 20.53
C TYR A 215 -20.34 -15.70 21.21
N GLU A 216 -19.57 -16.79 21.31
CA GLU A 216 -19.98 -17.94 22.12
C GLU A 216 -20.17 -17.57 23.59
N SER A 217 -19.29 -16.74 24.13
CA SER A 217 -19.37 -16.27 25.51
C SER A 217 -20.53 -15.29 25.72
N VAL A 218 -20.70 -14.33 24.81
CA VAL A 218 -21.71 -13.26 24.93
C VAL A 218 -23.13 -13.79 24.75
N ILE A 219 -23.35 -14.64 23.73
CA ILE A 219 -24.68 -15.18 23.44
C ILE A 219 -25.05 -16.28 24.45
N GLY A 220 -24.07 -17.04 24.94
CA GLY A 220 -24.27 -18.11 25.90
C GLY A 220 -25.02 -19.31 25.31
N SER A 221 -26.27 -19.52 25.76
CA SER A 221 -27.04 -20.73 25.40
C SER A 221 -27.66 -20.64 24.00
N ILE A 222 -27.02 -21.27 23.01
CA ILE A 222 -27.47 -21.29 21.61
C ILE A 222 -28.22 -22.58 21.30
N LYS A 223 -29.51 -22.46 20.93
CA LYS A 223 -30.31 -23.58 20.39
C LYS A 223 -30.01 -23.79 18.91
N ASN A 224 -30.15 -25.03 18.44
CA ASN A 224 -29.87 -25.41 17.05
C ASN A 224 -28.50 -24.91 16.56
N LYS A 225 -27.51 -24.95 17.47
CA LYS A 225 -26.18 -24.38 17.24
C LYS A 225 -25.48 -25.09 16.10
N TYR A 226 -24.99 -24.30 15.16
CA TYR A 226 -23.99 -24.72 14.19
C TYR A 226 -22.72 -23.90 14.38
N LYS A 227 -21.56 -24.58 14.32
CA LYS A 227 -20.23 -23.99 14.49
C LYS A 227 -19.26 -24.68 13.54
N TYR A 228 -18.47 -23.88 12.83
CA TYR A 228 -17.35 -24.33 12.03
C TYR A 228 -16.26 -23.25 12.04
N ILE A 229 -14.99 -23.65 12.01
CA ILE A 229 -13.84 -22.76 11.89
C ILE A 229 -12.68 -23.49 11.19
N ASP A 230 -11.98 -22.78 10.32
CA ASP A 230 -10.69 -23.15 9.77
C ASP A 230 -9.74 -21.92 9.80
N GLU A 231 -8.69 -21.95 8.99
CA GLU A 231 -7.66 -20.92 8.96
C GLU A 231 -8.14 -19.60 8.32
N GLU A 232 -9.13 -19.64 7.44
CA GLU A 232 -9.58 -18.48 6.65
C GLU A 232 -11.02 -18.08 6.94
N TYR A 233 -11.79 -18.93 7.63
CA TYR A 233 -13.22 -18.75 7.81
C TYR A 233 -13.75 -19.29 9.14
N PHE A 234 -14.78 -18.64 9.68
CA PHE A 234 -15.62 -19.23 10.72
C PHE A 234 -17.11 -18.98 10.46
N THR A 235 -17.94 -19.84 11.06
CA THR A 235 -19.37 -19.57 11.20
C THR A 235 -19.89 -20.01 12.56
N LEU A 236 -20.80 -19.22 13.10
CA LEU A 236 -21.57 -19.50 14.30
C LEU A 236 -23.02 -19.10 14.03
N SER A 237 -23.94 -20.05 14.11
CA SER A 237 -25.35 -19.76 13.90
C SER A 237 -26.23 -20.56 14.84
N GLY A 238 -27.48 -20.11 14.94
CA GLY A 238 -28.49 -20.77 15.73
C GLY A 238 -29.49 -19.78 16.27
N GLU A 239 -30.00 -20.10 17.44
CA GLU A 239 -31.16 -19.46 18.02
C GLU A 239 -30.89 -19.08 19.47
N THR A 240 -31.11 -17.82 19.82
CA THR A 240 -31.03 -17.32 21.20
C THR A 240 -32.20 -16.37 21.46
N ASP A 241 -32.80 -16.43 22.64
CA ASP A 241 -34.00 -15.64 22.98
C ASP A 241 -35.06 -15.65 21.85
N ASN A 242 -35.37 -14.45 21.33
CA ASN A 242 -36.30 -14.20 20.22
C ASN A 242 -35.59 -13.97 18.87
N TYR A 243 -34.31 -14.36 18.76
CA TYR A 243 -33.48 -14.13 17.58
C TYR A 243 -33.07 -15.43 16.90
N LEU A 244 -33.12 -15.41 15.57
CA LEU A 244 -32.37 -16.31 14.69
C LEU A 244 -31.16 -15.54 14.20
N PHE A 245 -29.97 -16.13 14.28
CA PHE A 245 -28.74 -15.43 13.91
C PHE A 245 -27.76 -16.31 13.14
N SER A 246 -26.89 -15.65 12.38
CA SER A 246 -25.73 -16.22 11.73
C SER A 246 -24.58 -15.21 11.74
N ILE A 247 -23.45 -15.59 12.31
CA ILE A 247 -22.21 -14.82 12.31
C ILE A 247 -21.22 -15.57 11.44
N ARG A 248 -20.64 -14.89 10.47
CA ARG A 248 -19.65 -15.44 9.55
C ARG A 248 -18.45 -14.50 9.50
N GLY A 249 -17.25 -15.01 9.72
CA GLY A 249 -16.04 -14.23 9.55
C GLY A 249 -15.07 -14.87 8.59
N TYR A 250 -14.24 -14.05 8.00
CA TYR A 250 -13.21 -14.44 7.05
C TYR A 250 -12.01 -13.50 7.16
N THR A 251 -10.84 -14.03 6.84
CA THR A 251 -9.67 -13.19 6.58
C THR A 251 -9.93 -12.32 5.36
N ASP A 252 -9.49 -11.07 5.42
CA ASP A 252 -9.64 -10.08 4.36
C ASP A 252 -8.35 -9.23 4.30
N ILE A 253 -8.15 -8.52 3.19
CA ILE A 253 -6.99 -7.65 3.00
C ILE A 253 -7.47 -6.21 2.83
N LEU A 254 -7.01 -5.31 3.70
CA LEU A 254 -7.21 -3.86 3.57
C LEU A 254 -5.84 -3.19 3.53
N GLU A 255 -5.54 -2.47 2.45
CA GLU A 255 -4.26 -1.76 2.27
C GLU A 255 -3.06 -2.67 2.60
N ASP A 256 -3.08 -3.87 1.99
CA ASP A 256 -2.15 -4.99 2.18
C ASP A 256 -2.08 -5.65 3.57
N ALA A 257 -2.67 -5.03 4.60
CA ALA A 257 -2.79 -5.61 5.93
C ALA A 257 -3.84 -6.71 5.97
N GLU A 258 -3.49 -7.84 6.60
CA GLU A 258 -4.46 -8.88 6.92
C GLU A 258 -5.35 -8.41 8.07
N VAL A 259 -6.65 -8.33 7.82
CA VAL A 259 -7.68 -8.00 8.80
C VAL A 259 -8.70 -9.13 8.84
N VAL A 260 -9.58 -9.12 9.84
CA VAL A 260 -10.76 -9.99 9.81
C VAL A 260 -12.00 -9.17 9.53
N ARG A 261 -12.75 -9.59 8.52
CA ARG A 261 -14.12 -9.13 8.31
C ARG A 261 -15.09 -10.17 8.86
N TYR A 262 -16.12 -9.71 9.54
CA TYR A 262 -17.21 -10.58 9.91
C TYR A 262 -18.57 -9.91 9.77
N ASP A 263 -19.56 -10.72 9.40
CA ASP A 263 -20.92 -10.33 9.15
C ASP A 263 -21.83 -10.94 10.23
N ILE A 264 -22.64 -10.11 10.88
CA ILE A 264 -23.65 -10.48 11.86
C ILE A 264 -25.03 -10.32 11.20
N ASP A 265 -25.67 -11.44 10.89
CA ASP A 265 -27.05 -11.49 10.39
C ASP A 265 -27.99 -11.90 11.52
N VAL A 266 -28.99 -11.06 11.82
CA VAL A 266 -29.95 -11.28 12.91
C VAL A 266 -31.36 -10.98 12.44
N ALA A 267 -32.27 -11.90 12.70
CA ALA A 267 -33.70 -11.73 12.47
C ALA A 267 -34.52 -12.01 13.74
N ILE A 268 -35.58 -11.23 13.96
CA ILE A 268 -36.56 -11.50 15.02
C ILE A 268 -37.41 -12.70 14.60
N LYS A 269 -37.68 -13.62 15.53
CA LYS A 269 -38.57 -14.77 15.33
C LYS A 269 -40.06 -14.43 15.42
#